data_AF-A0A371B830-F1
#
_entry.id   AF-A0A371B830-F1
#
_cell.length_a   1.000
_cell.length_b   1.000
_cell.length_c   1.000
_cell.angle_alpha   90.00
_cell.angle_beta   90.00
_cell.angle_gamma   90.00
#
_symmetry.space_group_name_H-M   'P 1'
#
loop_
_entity.id
_entity.type
_entity.pdbx_description
1 polymer ?
#
loop_
_entity_poly.entity_id
_entity_poly.type
_entity_poly.pdbx_seq_one_letter_code
_entity_poly.pdbx_strand_id
1 'polypeptide(L)' 'MLPPVDPRYMTEKQRAENRARYVSFAMWGGAAVAVALAFMLFAYTDQAPPWLRNLAYQIDGAFGYPVLALIRAMAG' A
#
# COMPACT_ATOMS: atom_id res chain seq x y z
N MET A 1 -6.26 -32.58 2.53
CA MET A 1 -5.10 -32.90 1.67
C MET A 1 -4.72 -31.64 0.92
N LEU A 2 -3.55 -31.06 1.20
CA LEU A 2 -3.00 -29.97 0.39
C LEU A 2 -2.64 -30.55 -0.98
N PRO A 3 -3.01 -29.90 -2.11
CA PRO A 3 -2.65 -30.40 -3.42
C PRO A 3 -1.13 -30.50 -3.54
N PRO A 4 -0.59 -31.45 -4.31
CA PRO A 4 0.85 -31.54 -4.55
C PRO A 4 1.31 -30.19 -5.11
N VAL A 5 2.20 -29.51 -4.39
CA VAL A 5 2.86 -28.31 -4.91
C VAL A 5 3.83 -28.80 -5.97
N ASP A 6 3.34 -28.86 -7.21
CA ASP A 6 4.14 -29.22 -8.35
C ASP A 6 5.27 -28.19 -8.47
N PRO A 7 6.55 -28.57 -8.32
CA PRO A 7 7.64 -27.61 -8.42
C PRO A 7 7.68 -27.09 -9.85
N ARG A 8 7.06 -25.93 -10.09
CA ARG A 8 7.19 -25.21 -11.36
C ARG A 8 8.66 -24.87 -11.56
N TYR A 9 9.36 -25.70 -12.33
CA TYR A 9 10.71 -25.41 -12.81
C TYR A 9 10.63 -24.20 -13.73
N MET A 10 10.82 -23.00 -13.15
CA MET A 10 10.88 -21.75 -13.90
C MET A 10 12.18 -21.71 -14.69
N THR A 11 12.08 -21.40 -15.97
CA THR A 11 13.26 -21.15 -16.81
C THR A 11 13.99 -19.90 -16.32
N GLU A 12 15.28 -19.77 -16.65
CA GLU A 12 16.09 -18.59 -16.25
C GLU A 12 15.44 -17.28 -16.69
N LYS A 13 14.84 -17.27 -17.89
CA LYS A 13 14.07 -16.14 -18.42
C LYS A 13 12.88 -15.78 -17.52
N GLN A 14 12.06 -16.77 -17.15
CA GLN A 14 10.90 -16.55 -16.27
C GLN A 14 11.32 -16.06 -14.89
N ARG A 15 12.47 -16.52 -14.38
CA ARG A 15 13.02 -16.04 -13.11
C ARG A 15 13.46 -14.58 -13.19
N ALA A 16 14.12 -14.19 -14.28
CA ALA A 16 14.53 -12.81 -14.51
C ALA A 16 13.32 -11.87 -14.65
N GLU A 17 12.28 -12.27 -15.39
CA GLU A 17 11.04 -11.51 -15.54
C GLU A 17 10.30 -11.35 -14.21
N ASN A 18 10.17 -12.43 -13.42
CA ASN A 18 9.56 -12.34 -12.09
C ASN A 18 10.36 -11.41 -11.18
N ARG A 19 11.70 -11.51 -11.17
CA ARG A 19 12.55 -10.60 -10.39
C ARG A 19 12.35 -9.14 -10.80
N ALA A 20 12.31 -8.86 -12.09
CA ALA A 20 12.05 -7.51 -12.60
C ALA A 20 10.67 -7.01 -12.17
N ARG A 21 9.64 -7.87 -12.19
CA ARG A 21 8.30 -7.53 -11.71
C ARG A 21 8.31 -7.20 -10.22
N TYR A 22 8.96 -8.00 -9.39
CA TYR A 22 9.06 -7.73 -7.95
C TYR A 22 9.83 -6.44 -7.65
N VAL A 23 10.93 -6.19 -8.36
CA VAL A 23 11.70 -4.95 -8.21
C VAL A 23 10.86 -3.74 -8.63
N SER A 24 10.20 -3.82 -9.78
CA SER A 24 9.30 -2.75 -10.25
C SER A 24 8.16 -2.52 -9.26
N PHE A 25 7.53 -3.58 -8.78
CA PHE A 25 6.47 -3.49 -7.78
C PHE A 25 6.97 -2.86 -6.48
N ALA A 26 8.14 -3.25 -5.98
CA ALA A 26 8.72 -2.67 -4.77
C ALA A 26 9.08 -1.20 -4.95
N MET A 27 9.65 -0.83 -6.11
CA MET A 27 10.01 0.55 -6.42
C MET A 27 8.77 1.44 -6.53
N TRP A 28 7.76 1.01 -7.31
CA TRP A 28 6.52 1.76 -7.46
C TRP A 28 5.69 1.78 -6.18
N GLY A 29 5.67 0.68 -5.43
CA GLY A 29 5.05 0.59 -4.12
C GLY A 29 5.69 1.57 -3.14
N GLY A 30 7.03 1.60 -3.07
CA GLY A 30 7.77 2.56 -2.24
C GLY A 30 7.52 4.01 -2.66
N ALA A 31 7.51 4.30 -3.96
CA ALA A 31 7.20 5.63 -4.48
C ALA A 31 5.76 6.05 -4.11
N ALA A 32 4.78 5.16 -4.25
CA ALA A 32 3.40 5.41 -3.86
C ALA A 32 3.27 5.73 -2.36
N VAL A 33 3.97 4.98 -1.49
CA VAL A 33 4.01 5.26 -0.05
C VAL A 33 4.63 6.63 0.22
N ALA A 34 5.75 6.96 -0.41
CA ALA A 34 6.40 8.26 -0.24
C ALA A 34 5.49 9.43 -0.66
N VAL A 35 4.79 9.29 -1.79
CA VAL A 35 3.82 10.29 -2.26
C VAL A 35 2.64 10.41 -1.31
N ALA A 36 2.11 9.29 -0.80
CA ALA A 36 1.02 9.31 0.17
C ALA A 36 1.41 10.03 1.47
N LEU A 37 2.63 9.77 1.98
CA LEU A 37 3.16 10.46 3.16
C LEU A 37 3.35 11.96 2.91
N ALA A 38 3.93 12.34 1.78
CA ALA A 38 4.11 13.74 1.41
C ALA A 38 2.76 14.46 1.27
N PHE A 39 1.77 13.81 0.66
CA PHE A 39 0.40 14.30 0.56
C PHE A 39 -0.19 14.55 1.95
N MET A 40 -0.12 13.57 2.87
CA MET A 40 -0.67 13.71 4.22
C MET A 40 0.01 14.83 4.99
N LEU A 41 1.35 14.88 4.95
CA LEU A 41 2.13 15.93 5.61
C LEU A 41 1.73 17.31 5.11
N PHE A 42 1.59 17.49 3.79
CA PHE A 42 1.21 18.78 3.21
C PHE A 42 -0.27 19.11 3.48
N ALA A 43 -1.18 18.15 3.32
CA ALA A 43 -2.61 18.34 3.45
C ALA A 43 -2.98 18.84 4.85
N TYR A 44 -2.27 18.42 5.90
CA TYR A 44 -2.51 18.87 7.27
C TYR A 44 -1.87 20.21 7.64
N THR A 45 -1.19 20.89 6.69
CA THR A 45 -0.64 22.23 6.94
C THR A 45 -1.66 23.34 6.70
N ASP A 46 -1.42 24.50 7.33
CA ASP A 46 -2.21 25.72 7.11
C ASP A 46 -2.06 26.31 5.69
N GLN A 47 -1.11 25.82 4.90
CA GLN A 47 -0.89 26.23 3.51
C GLN A 47 -1.71 25.42 2.50
N ALA A 48 -2.25 24.25 2.90
CA ALA A 48 -3.00 23.41 1.98
C ALA A 48 -4.36 24.02 1.60
N PRO A 49 -4.78 23.93 0.34
CA PRO A 49 -6.10 24.42 -0.07
C PRO A 49 -7.22 23.58 0.58
N PRO A 50 -8.40 24.16 0.84
CA PRO A 50 -9.47 23.49 1.61
C PRO A 50 -9.93 22.15 1.03
N TRP A 51 -9.97 22.02 -0.30
CA TRP A 51 -10.36 20.76 -0.96
C TRP A 51 -9.38 19.62 -0.70
N LEU A 52 -8.09 19.92 -0.55
CA LEU A 52 -7.04 18.94 -0.31
C LEU A 52 -7.10 18.40 1.13
N ARG A 53 -7.37 19.29 2.09
CA ARG A 53 -7.66 18.94 3.48
C ARG A 53 -8.87 18.01 3.57
N ASN A 54 -9.96 18.37 2.89
CA ASN A 54 -11.18 17.56 2.86
C ASN A 54 -10.92 16.16 2.27
N LEU A 55 -10.10 16.07 1.23
CA LEU A 55 -9.70 14.79 0.65
C LEU A 55 -8.91 13.95 1.66
N ALA A 56 -7.95 14.53 2.37
CA ALA A 56 -7.19 13.83 3.42
C ALA A 56 -8.12 13.30 4.53
N TYR A 57 -9.07 14.12 5.00
CA TYR A 57 -10.07 13.67 5.98
C TYR A 57 -10.96 12.55 5.48
N GLN A 58 -11.36 12.55 4.20
CA GLN A 58 -12.14 11.47 3.61
C GLN A 58 -11.33 10.17 3.53
N ILE A 59 -10.06 10.26 3.16
CA ILE A 59 -9.15 9.11 3.11
C ILE A 59 -8.97 8.53 4.52
N ASP A 60 -8.69 9.38 5.52
CA ASP A 60 -8.56 8.94 6.91
C ASP A 60 -9.87 8.35 7.45
N GLY A 61 -11.02 8.89 7.05
CA GLY A 61 -12.33 8.30 7.38
C GLY A 61 -12.54 6.92 6.73
N ALA A 62 -12.18 6.77 5.46
CA ALA A 62 -12.39 5.54 4.70
C ALA A 62 -11.47 4.40 5.17
N PHE A 63 -10.23 4.69 5.54
CA PHE A 63 -9.23 3.68 5.89
C PHE A 63 -8.93 3.61 7.39
N GLY A 64 -8.94 4.74 8.10
CA GLY A 64 -8.62 4.81 9.53
C GLY A 64 -9.66 4.10 10.39
N TYR A 65 -10.96 4.32 10.15
CA TYR A 65 -12.00 3.66 10.96
C TYR A 65 -12.02 2.14 10.83
N PRO A 66 -11.96 1.54 9.62
CA PRO A 66 -11.87 0.09 9.48
C PRO A 66 -10.62 -0.50 10.13
N VAL A 67 -9.46 0.16 9.98
CA VAL A 67 -8.20 -0.31 10.60
C VAL A 67 -8.28 -0.23 12.12
N LEU A 68 -8.80 0.86 12.68
CA LEU A 68 -9.00 0.99 14.13
C LEU A 68 -10.02 -0.02 14.66
N ALA A 69 -11.08 -0.30 13.92
CA ALA A 69 -12.05 -1.33 14.27
C ALA A 69 -11.42 -2.72 14.29
N LEU A 70 -10.58 -3.04 13.30
CA LEU A 70 -9.82 -4.29 13.25
C LEU A 70 -8.84 -4.39 14.43
N ILE A 71 -8.09 -3.32 14.73
CA ILE A 71 -7.16 -3.27 15.86
C ILE A 71 -7.93 -3.48 17.17
N ARG A 72 -9.07 -2.80 17.38
CA ARG A 72 -9.91 -2.99 18.57
C ARG A 72 -10.43 -4.41 18.68
N ALA A 73 -10.91 -5.00 17.59
CA ALA A 73 -11.36 -6.39 17.57
C ALA A 73 -10.24 -7.40 17.91
N MET A 74 -8.98 -7.09 17.58
CA MET A 74 -7.83 -7.90 17.97
C MET A 74 -7.34 -7.62 19.39
N ALA A 75 -7.59 -6.42 19.92
CA ALA A 75 -7.13 -5.99 21.24
C ALA A 75 -8.03 -6.42 22.40
N GLY A 76 -9.31 -6.75 22.13
CA GLY A 76 -10.29 -7.18 23.14
C GLY A 76 -11.15 -6.03 23.65
#